data_AF-A0A3R9TKC1-F1
#
_entry.id   AF-A0A3R9TKC1-F1
#
_cell.length_a   1.000
_cell.length_b   1.000
_cell.length_c   1.000
_cell.angle_alpha   90.00
_cell.angle_beta   90.00
_cell.angle_gamma   90.00
#
_symmetry.space_group_name_H-M   'P 1'
#
loop_
_entity.id
_entity.type
_entity.pdbx_description
1 polymer ?
#
loop_
_entity_poly.entity_id
_entity_poly.type
_entity_poly.pdbx_seq_one_letter_code
_entity_poly.pdbx_strand_id
1 'polypeptide(L)'
;MTAYNKLKIAIFTIMSSPSLYAITLDPIQIQSAPGELLYAEMNFQQADPNTPLQVSLATQDDLNGLGVTHQPPGNLNFYTRQNGQGSGVIVITSSRPIIDPELNIVVKVSEGNATRLQHIKTVLKPSPIKKAAINESPLSPQFIVNEKD
;
A
#
# COMPACT_ATOMS: atom_id res chain seq x y z
N MET A 1 -29.93 -69.93 -11.79
CA MET A 1 -29.05 -69.42 -10.72
C MET A 1 -28.41 -68.13 -11.21
N THR A 2 -28.87 -66.98 -10.73
CA THR A 2 -28.49 -65.64 -11.20
C THR A 2 -27.36 -65.09 -10.34
N ALA A 3 -26.19 -64.82 -10.93
CA ALA A 3 -25.04 -64.25 -10.24
C ALA A 3 -25.22 -62.73 -10.05
N TYR A 4 -25.23 -62.26 -8.81
CA TYR A 4 -25.33 -60.85 -8.43
C TYR A 4 -23.93 -60.27 -8.19
N ASN A 5 -23.40 -59.48 -9.13
CA ASN A 5 -22.15 -58.75 -8.92
C ASN A 5 -22.43 -57.44 -8.18
N LYS A 6 -21.90 -57.30 -6.96
CA LYS A 6 -22.01 -56.11 -6.13
C LYS A 6 -20.96 -55.09 -6.59
N LEU A 7 -21.39 -54.04 -7.29
CA LEU A 7 -20.52 -52.91 -7.64
C LEU A 7 -20.19 -52.11 -6.37
N LYS A 8 -18.94 -52.17 -5.90
CA LYS A 8 -18.44 -51.31 -4.82
C LYS A 8 -17.90 -50.02 -5.45
N ILE A 9 -18.67 -48.95 -5.41
CA ILE A 9 -18.23 -47.63 -5.85
C ILE A 9 -17.63 -46.93 -4.62
N ALA A 10 -16.31 -46.70 -4.63
CA ALA A 10 -15.65 -45.82 -3.68
C ALA A 10 -15.66 -44.40 -4.26
N ILE A 11 -16.39 -43.49 -3.63
CA ILE A 11 -16.47 -42.08 -4.05
C ILE A 11 -15.37 -41.33 -3.29
N PHE A 12 -14.38 -40.82 -4.03
CA PHE A 12 -13.28 -40.02 -3.49
C PHE A 12 -13.66 -38.54 -3.62
N THR A 13 -14.18 -37.95 -2.55
CA THR A 13 -14.56 -36.54 -2.53
C THR A 13 -13.30 -35.66 -2.46
N ILE A 14 -12.96 -34.97 -3.55
CA ILE A 14 -11.91 -33.95 -3.54
C ILE A 14 -12.50 -32.70 -2.91
N MET A 15 -12.21 -32.48 -1.63
CA MET A 15 -12.58 -31.26 -0.94
C MET A 15 -11.56 -30.18 -1.28
N SER A 16 -11.82 -29.40 -2.34
CA SER A 16 -11.03 -28.19 -2.61
C SER A 16 -11.40 -27.13 -1.58
N SER A 17 -10.55 -26.93 -0.58
CA SER A 17 -10.71 -25.83 0.38
C SER A 17 -10.61 -24.49 -0.37
N PRO A 18 -11.60 -23.58 -0.27
CA PRO A 18 -11.39 -22.23 -0.74
C PRO A 18 -10.31 -21.60 0.16
N SER A 19 -9.24 -21.12 -0.46
CA SER A 19 -8.25 -20.27 0.20
C SER A 19 -8.95 -18.96 0.58
N LEU A 20 -9.21 -18.77 1.88
CA LEU A 20 -9.64 -17.49 2.42
C LEU A 20 -8.47 -16.52 2.29
N TYR A 21 -8.49 -15.68 1.27
CA TYR A 21 -7.54 -14.59 1.11
C TYR A 21 -7.98 -13.45 2.03
N ALA A 22 -7.23 -13.22 3.10
CA ALA A 22 -7.38 -12.05 3.94
C ALA A 22 -6.20 -11.14 3.66
N ILE A 23 -6.46 -9.91 3.19
CA ILE A 23 -5.39 -8.97 2.91
C ILE A 23 -4.50 -8.76 4.16
N THR A 24 -3.21 -9.00 3.99
CA THR A 24 -2.21 -8.76 5.03
C THR A 24 -1.46 -7.48 4.72
N LEU A 25 -1.28 -6.63 5.73
CA LEU A 25 -0.57 -5.35 5.63
C LEU A 25 0.74 -5.45 6.40
N ASP A 26 1.84 -5.16 5.72
CA ASP A 26 3.17 -5.09 6.35
C ASP A 26 3.33 -3.77 7.14
N PRO A 27 4.31 -3.67 8.04
CA PRO A 27 4.61 -2.43 8.73
C PRO A 27 4.93 -1.29 7.75
N ILE A 28 4.43 -0.09 8.05
CA ILE A 28 4.71 1.10 7.24
C ILE A 28 6.20 1.47 7.29
N GLN A 29 6.77 1.77 6.12
CA GLN A 29 8.12 2.27 5.95
C GLN A 29 8.06 3.75 5.60
N ILE A 30 8.49 4.60 6.53
CA ILE A 30 8.52 6.05 6.35
C ILE A 30 9.89 6.46 5.85
N GLN A 31 9.92 7.23 4.76
CA GLN A 31 11.16 7.73 4.14
C GLN A 31 11.31 9.26 4.25
N SER A 32 10.44 9.91 5.03
CA SER A 32 10.37 11.37 5.19
C SER A 32 10.63 11.79 6.64
N ALA A 33 11.17 12.99 6.82
CA ALA A 33 11.41 13.57 8.14
C ALA A 33 10.28 14.52 8.58
N PRO A 34 10.17 14.84 9.88
CA PRO A 34 9.30 15.91 10.35
C PRO A 34 9.62 17.24 9.66
N GLY A 35 8.60 17.95 9.19
CA GLY A 35 8.72 19.20 8.42
C GLY A 35 8.89 19.01 6.91
N GLU A 36 8.89 17.78 6.39
CA GLU A 36 8.92 17.47 4.96
C GLU A 36 7.57 16.92 4.48
N LEU A 37 7.40 16.82 3.15
CA LEU A 37 6.28 16.09 2.56
C LEU A 37 6.40 14.62 2.95
N LEU A 38 5.31 14.04 3.42
CA LEU A 38 5.24 12.63 3.77
C LEU A 38 5.47 11.80 2.51
N TYR A 39 6.37 10.84 2.63
CA TYR A 39 6.49 9.71 1.74
C TYR A 39 6.61 8.46 2.59
N ALA A 40 5.66 7.57 2.45
CA ALA A 40 5.63 6.30 3.15
C ALA A 40 5.10 5.20 2.25
N GLU A 41 5.62 4.00 2.46
CA GLU A 41 5.25 2.80 1.70
C GLU A 41 4.79 1.72 2.66
N MET A 42 3.76 0.99 2.26
CA MET A 42 3.24 -0.16 3.00
C MET A 42 2.97 -1.28 2.01
N ASN A 43 3.60 -2.43 2.22
CA ASN A 43 3.35 -3.58 1.38
C ASN A 43 2.08 -4.30 1.82
N PHE A 44 1.40 -4.92 0.87
CA PHE A 44 0.27 -5.79 1.15
C PHE A 44 0.39 -7.08 0.36
N GLN A 45 -0.23 -8.14 0.88
CA GLN A 45 -0.26 -9.47 0.27
C GLN A 45 -1.67 -10.05 0.40
N GLN A 46 -1.96 -11.10 -0.38
CA GLN A 46 -3.25 -11.81 -0.37
C GLN A 46 -4.45 -10.93 -0.75
N ALA A 47 -4.24 -9.91 -1.58
CA ALA A 47 -5.29 -9.16 -2.25
C ALA A 47 -5.81 -9.92 -3.49
N ASP A 48 -7.07 -9.74 -3.86
CA ASP A 48 -7.66 -10.26 -5.10
C ASP A 48 -7.10 -9.51 -6.32
N PRO A 49 -6.37 -10.20 -7.23
CA PRO A 49 -5.79 -9.57 -8.43
C PRO A 49 -6.83 -8.95 -9.38
N ASN A 50 -8.10 -9.35 -9.28
CA ASN A 50 -9.16 -8.91 -10.17
C ASN A 50 -9.93 -7.71 -9.62
N THR A 51 -9.73 -7.38 -8.35
CA THR A 51 -10.48 -6.33 -7.66
C THR A 51 -9.54 -5.18 -7.30
N PRO A 52 -9.84 -3.93 -7.72
CA PRO A 52 -8.98 -2.80 -7.40
C PRO A 52 -8.98 -2.52 -5.90
N LEU A 53 -7.79 -2.33 -5.35
CA LEU A 53 -7.61 -1.94 -3.96
C LEU A 53 -7.84 -0.43 -3.79
N GLN A 54 -8.92 -0.06 -3.10
CA GLN A 54 -9.20 1.31 -2.74
C GLN A 54 -8.62 1.61 -1.37
N VAL A 55 -7.81 2.65 -1.28
CA VAL A 55 -7.19 3.08 -0.04
C VAL A 55 -7.52 4.54 0.20
N SER A 56 -8.01 4.84 1.39
CA SER A 56 -8.38 6.18 1.80
C SER A 56 -8.16 6.35 3.31
N LEU A 57 -8.33 7.58 3.76
CA LEU A 57 -8.38 7.87 5.18
C LEU A 57 -9.71 7.38 5.75
N ALA A 58 -9.67 6.85 6.98
CA ALA A 58 -10.89 6.43 7.67
C ALA A 58 -11.88 7.60 7.82
N THR A 59 -13.16 7.31 7.66
CA THR A 59 -14.21 8.32 7.88
C THR A 59 -14.38 8.60 9.36
N GLN A 60 -15.09 9.69 9.70
CA GLN A 60 -15.37 10.00 11.11
C GLN A 60 -16.10 8.86 11.83
N ASP A 61 -17.04 8.19 11.15
CA ASP A 61 -17.75 7.04 11.71
C ASP A 61 -16.80 5.87 11.99
N ASP A 62 -15.87 5.59 11.08
CA ASP A 62 -14.85 4.54 11.26
C ASP A 62 -13.91 4.88 12.43
N LEU A 63 -13.51 6.14 12.58
CA LEU A 63 -12.67 6.63 13.68
C LEU A 63 -13.39 6.48 15.03
N ASN A 64 -14.66 6.87 15.09
CA ASN A 64 -15.49 6.70 16.28
C ASN A 64 -15.62 5.22 16.68
N GLY A 65 -15.79 4.33 15.71
CA GLY A 65 -15.85 2.88 15.93
C GLY A 65 -14.55 2.29 16.49
N LEU A 66 -13.40 2.90 16.19
CA LEU A 66 -12.09 2.53 16.73
C LEU A 66 -11.73 3.26 18.03
N GLY A 67 -12.60 4.16 18.53
CA GLY A 67 -12.31 5.00 19.70
C GLY A 67 -11.18 6.01 19.46
N VAL A 68 -10.91 6.33 18.20
CA VAL A 68 -9.83 7.24 17.79
C VAL A 68 -10.39 8.66 17.71
N THR A 69 -9.91 9.54 18.58
CA THR A 69 -10.43 10.92 18.74
C THR A 69 -9.60 12.01 18.07
N HIS A 70 -8.44 11.67 17.49
CA HIS A 70 -7.60 12.67 16.81
C HIS A 70 -7.99 12.77 15.33
N GLN A 71 -8.06 14.01 14.83
CA GLN A 71 -8.24 14.25 13.42
C GLN A 71 -6.94 13.89 12.68
N PRO A 72 -7.00 13.03 11.66
CA PRO A 72 -5.81 12.72 10.89
C PRO A 72 -5.29 13.96 10.13
N PRO A 73 -3.99 14.03 9.81
CA PRO A 73 -3.41 15.12 9.05
C PRO A 73 -4.16 15.27 7.72
N GLY A 74 -4.75 16.44 7.48
CA GLY A 74 -5.41 16.71 6.20
C GLY A 74 -4.39 16.68 5.06
N ASN A 75 -4.85 16.33 3.85
CA ASN A 75 -4.08 16.34 2.60
C ASN A 75 -3.11 15.15 2.41
N LEU A 76 -3.55 13.93 2.74
CA LEU A 76 -2.88 12.70 2.35
C LEU A 76 -3.43 12.16 1.01
N ASN A 77 -2.54 11.68 0.17
CA ASN A 77 -2.84 11.00 -1.08
C ASN A 77 -2.42 9.54 -0.97
N PHE A 78 -3.21 8.66 -1.55
CA PHE A 78 -3.01 7.22 -1.49
C PHE A 78 -2.93 6.68 -2.90
N TYR A 79 -1.88 5.94 -3.19
CA TYR A 79 -1.67 5.27 -4.46
C TYR A 79 -1.45 3.79 -4.19
N THR A 80 -2.09 2.94 -4.99
CA THR A 80 -1.93 1.50 -4.88
C THR A 80 -1.29 0.96 -6.13
N ARG A 81 -0.28 0.12 -5.96
CA ARG A 81 0.35 -0.63 -7.04
C ARG A 81 0.24 -2.10 -6.72
N GLN A 82 -0.74 -2.76 -7.33
CA GLN A 82 -0.95 -4.19 -7.21
C GLN A 82 -0.21 -4.94 -8.32
N ASN A 83 0.27 -6.14 -8.00
CA ASN A 83 0.81 -7.09 -8.95
C ASN A 83 -0.24 -8.16 -9.31
N GLY A 84 -0.06 -8.86 -10.42
CA GLY A 84 -0.99 -9.92 -10.86
C GLY A 84 -1.05 -11.16 -9.96
N GLN A 85 -0.32 -11.17 -8.84
CA GLN A 85 -0.28 -12.27 -7.86
C GLN A 85 -0.96 -11.90 -6.53
N GLY A 86 -1.60 -10.73 -6.44
CA GLY A 86 -2.31 -10.32 -5.23
C GLY A 86 -1.42 -9.72 -4.14
N SER A 87 -0.21 -9.29 -4.49
CA SER A 87 0.64 -8.49 -3.60
C SER A 87 0.87 -7.11 -4.20
N GLY A 88 1.33 -6.16 -3.40
CA GLY A 88 1.56 -4.82 -3.90
C GLY A 88 2.09 -3.85 -2.86
N VAL A 89 2.13 -2.59 -3.25
CA VAL A 89 2.59 -1.48 -2.42
C VAL A 89 1.53 -0.40 -2.40
N ILE A 90 1.20 0.07 -1.21
CA ILE A 90 0.43 1.28 -0.95
C ILE A 90 1.45 2.40 -0.68
N VAL A 91 1.42 3.43 -1.50
CA VAL A 91 2.24 4.63 -1.33
C VAL A 91 1.35 5.73 -0.75
N ILE A 92 1.78 6.31 0.35
CA ILE A 92 1.11 7.39 1.05
C ILE A 92 1.98 8.64 0.92
N THR A 93 1.43 9.68 0.32
CA THR A 93 2.11 10.98 0.20
C THR A 93 1.31 12.10 0.83
N SER A 94 1.94 13.19 1.27
CA SER A 94 1.23 14.39 1.69
C SER A 94 1.44 15.54 0.71
N SER A 95 0.42 16.36 0.54
CA SER A 95 0.52 17.61 -0.24
C SER A 95 1.03 18.79 0.61
N ARG A 96 1.16 18.60 1.92
CA ARG A 96 1.67 19.60 2.86
C ARG A 96 2.71 18.98 3.80
N PRO A 97 3.71 19.75 4.26
CA PRO A 97 4.67 19.26 5.23
C PRO A 97 4.00 18.77 6.52
N ILE A 98 4.41 17.60 7.01
CA ILE A 98 3.92 17.07 8.28
C ILE A 98 4.82 17.57 9.40
N ILE A 99 4.29 18.49 10.22
CA ILE A 99 5.06 19.12 11.31
C ILE A 99 5.15 18.20 12.53
N ASP A 100 4.10 17.41 12.77
CA ASP A 100 4.04 16.53 13.92
C ASP A 100 5.14 15.44 13.84
N PRO A 101 5.85 15.17 14.95
CA PRO A 101 6.88 14.13 14.99
C PRO A 101 6.31 12.71 14.97
N GLU A 102 5.00 12.56 15.02
CA GLU A 102 4.31 11.28 15.04
C GLU A 102 3.22 11.26 13.96
N LEU A 103 3.28 10.26 13.08
CA LEU A 103 2.22 9.96 12.14
C LEU A 103 1.19 9.08 12.85
N ASN A 104 0.02 9.67 13.10
CA ASN A 104 -1.11 9.00 13.73
C ASN A 104 -2.32 9.09 12.80
N ILE A 105 -2.57 8.02 12.05
CA ILE A 105 -3.62 7.96 11.03
C ILE A 105 -4.30 6.60 11.04
N VAL A 106 -5.58 6.58 10.67
CA VAL A 106 -6.28 5.33 10.37
C VAL A 106 -6.51 5.27 8.87
N VAL A 107 -5.97 4.23 8.25
CA VAL A 107 -6.12 3.96 6.82
C VAL A 107 -7.22 2.94 6.62
N LYS A 108 -8.17 3.25 5.75
CA LYS A 108 -9.22 2.35 5.28
C LYS A 108 -8.78 1.74 3.97
N VAL A 109 -8.69 0.42 3.96
CA VAL A 109 -8.34 -0.39 2.80
C VAL A 109 -9.58 -1.21 2.44
N SER A 110 -10.18 -0.93 1.29
CA SER A 110 -11.37 -1.66 0.81
C SER A 110 -11.07 -2.37 -0.50
N GLU A 111 -11.44 -3.64 -0.53
CA GLU A 111 -11.26 -4.57 -1.64
C GLU A 111 -12.60 -5.27 -1.90
N GLY A 112 -13.34 -4.79 -2.90
CA GLY A 112 -14.67 -5.31 -3.20
C GLY A 112 -15.60 -5.17 -2.00
N ASN A 113 -15.96 -6.29 -1.38
CA ASN A 113 -16.82 -6.34 -0.19
C ASN A 113 -16.05 -6.37 1.14
N ALA A 114 -14.74 -6.57 1.11
CA ALA A 114 -13.89 -6.58 2.29
C ALA A 114 -13.43 -5.16 2.61
N THR A 115 -13.52 -4.76 3.88
CA THR A 115 -12.97 -3.49 4.36
C THR A 115 -12.12 -3.75 5.59
N ARG A 116 -10.90 -3.22 5.57
CA ARG A 116 -9.93 -3.32 6.64
C ARG A 116 -9.53 -1.91 7.09
N LEU A 117 -9.70 -1.63 8.38
CA LEU A 117 -9.18 -0.43 9.01
C LEU A 117 -7.85 -0.74 9.69
N GLN A 118 -6.81 0.03 9.35
CA GLN A 118 -5.48 -0.10 9.91
C GLN A 118 -5.09 1.18 10.62
N HIS A 119 -4.87 1.10 11.93
CA HIS A 119 -4.32 2.20 12.70
C HIS A 119 -2.80 2.20 12.55
N ILE A 120 -2.27 3.33 12.10
CA ILE A 120 -0.85 3.58 11.93
C ILE A 120 -0.47 4.66 12.94
N LYS A 121 0.35 4.28 13.91
CA LYS A 121 0.90 5.18 14.92
C LYS A 121 2.40 4.96 14.98
N THR A 122 3.16 5.86 14.36
CA THR A 122 4.62 5.70 14.22
C THR A 122 5.32 7.05 14.28
N VAL A 123 6.53 7.06 14.85
CA VAL A 123 7.34 8.27 14.98
C VAL A 123 8.05 8.54 13.65
N LEU A 124 7.89 9.75 13.12
CA LEU A 124 8.63 10.25 11.97
C LEU A 124 10.08 10.47 12.40
N LYS A 125 10.94 9.52 12.03
CA LYS A 125 12.38 9.62 12.25
C LYS A 125 13.02 10.22 11.00
N PRO A 126 14.04 11.08 11.14
CA PRO A 126 14.85 11.50 10.01
C PRO A 126 15.40 10.24 9.33
N SER A 127 14.99 10.00 8.08
CA SER A 127 15.52 8.87 7.32
C SER A 127 17.01 9.12 7.05
N PRO A 128 17.91 8.15 7.29
CA PRO A 128 19.31 8.25 6.89
C PRO A 128 19.51 8.11 5.37
N ILE A 129 18.43 7.95 4.60
CA ILE A 129 18.48 7.72 3.16
C ILE A 129 18.70 9.06 2.45
N LYS A 130 19.99 9.28 2.14
CA LYS A 130 20.61 10.17 1.15
C LYS A 130 19.61 11.07 0.40
N LYS A 131 19.63 12.36 0.73
CA LYS A 131 19.37 13.41 -0.27
C LYS A 131 20.17 13.01 -1.52
N ALA A 132 19.50 12.62 -2.60
CA ALA A 132 20.14 12.56 -3.89
C ALA A 132 20.65 13.98 -4.10
N ALA A 133 21.97 14.17 -4.03
CA ALA A 133 22.57 15.42 -4.39
C ALA A 133 22.08 15.70 -5.81
N ILE A 134 21.33 16.78 -5.95
CA ILE A 134 21.04 17.42 -7.22
C ILE A 134 22.39 17.89 -7.76
N ASN A 135 23.18 16.95 -8.31
CA ASN A 135 24.35 17.24 -9.12
C ASN A 135 23.80 17.71 -10.48
N GLU A 136 23.21 18.89 -10.48
CA GLU A 136 22.97 19.63 -11.70
C GLU A 136 24.35 20.02 -12.23
N SER A 137 24.90 19.19 -13.13
CA SER A 137 26.06 19.60 -13.92
C SER A 137 25.55 20.65 -14.92
N PRO A 138 25.97 21.93 -14.84
CA PRO A 138 25.54 22.92 -15.80
C PRO A 138 26.02 22.51 -17.19
N LEU A 139 25.10 22.39 -18.14
CA LEU A 139 25.44 22.17 -19.54
C LEU A 139 26.22 23.39 -20.03
N SER A 140 27.53 23.21 -20.26
CA SER A 140 28.37 24.26 -20.83
C SER A 140 28.04 24.42 -22.31
N PRO A 141 27.73 25.63 -22.80
CA PRO A 141 27.40 25.84 -24.21
C PRO A 141 28.63 25.53 -25.08
N GLN A 142 28.46 24.64 -26.06
CA GLN A 142 29.46 24.42 -27.10
C GLN A 142 29.28 25.47 -28.20
N PHE A 143 30.27 26.33 -28.39
CA PHE A 143 30.31 27.23 -29.54
C PHE A 143 30.82 26.45 -30.76
N ILE A 144 29.93 26.18 -31.72
CA ILE A 144 30.33 25.71 -33.05
C ILE A 144 30.80 26.93 -33.83
N VAL A 145 32.11 27.05 -34.04
CA VAL A 145 32.69 28.03 -34.95
C VAL A 145 32.67 27.41 -36.34
N ASN A 146 31.83 27.91 -37.25
CA ASN A 146 31.91 27.55 -38.66
C ASN A 146 33.17 28.19 -39.24
N GLU A 147 34.22 27.40 -39.47
CA GLU A 147 35.28 27.80 -40.41
C GLU A 147 34.71 27.72 -41.82
N LYS A 148 34.41 28.89 -42.38
CA LYS A 148 34.24 29.07 -43.81
C LYS A 148 34.90 30.38 -44.23
N ASP A 149 36.15 30.26 -44.65
CA ASP A 149 36.79 31.14 -45.64
C ASP A 149 37.55 30.24 -46.62
#